data_AF-A0A2V2CWM0-F1
#
_entry.id   AF-A0A2V2CWM0-F1
#
_cell.length_a   1.000
_cell.length_b   1.000
_cell.length_c   1.000
_cell.angle_alpha   90.00
_cell.angle_beta   90.00
_cell.angle_gamma   90.00
#
_symmetry.space_group_name_H-M   'P 1'
#
loop_
_entity.id
_entity.type
_entity.pdbx_description
1 polymer ?
#
loop_
_entity_poly.entity_id
_entity_poly.type
_entity_poly.pdbx_seq_one_letter_code
_entity_poly.pdbx_strand_id
1 'polypeptide(L)'
;MEHITILFLTAVVFQTASILLLIFQLAVIKQMKVPRAPKLCCEDAAPPRFFITGDKHRDFSEVRQFCRDRNTRRKDVLIILGDSGFNYYEDARDDKLKAEISRLQITLLCLHGNKECRPERIGTYGVRNFCGGRVYYEPKYPNLYFAIDGEIYTFEGKKYITAGGAHSVDKLRCLEKKLPFWEDEMPDEERKKRFEERLAAEHNKIFGILTHTCPIRYLPTEMFLSVRQNAAIKQKPRRAKAQKPFKPDIDRSTEQWLGEIEKKMDYHVWYCGHYHIDKQIDRITMLHREIRPLHGELIPE
;
A
#
# COMPACT_ATOMS: atom_id res chain seq x y z
N MET A 1 57.23 -30.79 -48.48
CA MET A 1 56.99 -29.34 -48.47
C MET A 1 55.51 -28.97 -48.43
N GLU A 2 54.60 -29.75 -49.01
CA GLU A 2 53.15 -29.46 -49.04
C GLU A 2 52.50 -29.43 -47.63
N HIS A 3 52.82 -30.36 -46.74
CA HIS A 3 52.22 -30.40 -45.39
C HIS A 3 52.55 -29.19 -44.51
N ILE A 4 53.77 -28.63 -44.63
CA ILE A 4 54.18 -27.43 -43.87
C ILE A 4 53.42 -26.20 -44.38
N THR A 5 53.20 -26.14 -45.70
CA THR A 5 52.48 -25.04 -46.34
C THR A 5 51.01 -25.03 -45.94
N ILE A 6 50.37 -26.20 -45.88
CA ILE A 6 48.98 -26.36 -45.42
C ILE A 6 48.85 -25.97 -43.93
N LEU A 7 49.79 -26.38 -43.08
CA LEU A 7 49.78 -26.03 -41.66
C LEU A 7 49.96 -24.51 -41.42
N PHE A 8 50.80 -23.87 -42.24
CA PHE A 8 50.97 -22.42 -42.21
C PHE A 8 49.71 -21.68 -42.68
N LEU A 9 49.09 -22.14 -43.76
CA LEU A 9 47.85 -21.56 -44.26
C LEU A 9 46.70 -21.70 -43.26
N THR A 10 46.55 -22.85 -42.61
CA THR A 10 45.51 -23.02 -41.58
C THR A 10 45.77 -22.14 -40.37
N ALA A 11 47.02 -22.04 -39.89
CA ALA A 11 47.38 -21.16 -38.78
C ALA A 11 47.08 -19.68 -39.09
N VAL A 12 47.42 -19.21 -40.29
CA VAL A 12 47.11 -17.84 -40.73
C VAL A 12 45.61 -17.61 -40.82
N VAL A 13 44.84 -18.57 -41.35
CA VAL A 13 43.37 -18.48 -41.41
C VAL A 13 42.75 -18.41 -40.01
N PHE A 14 43.20 -19.24 -39.06
CA PHE A 14 42.73 -19.17 -37.67
C PHE A 14 43.05 -17.84 -37.02
N GLN A 15 44.26 -17.31 -37.24
CA GLN A 15 44.70 -16.05 -36.65
C GLN A 15 43.91 -14.86 -37.24
N THR A 16 43.63 -14.87 -38.54
CA THR A 16 42.78 -13.84 -39.17
C THR A 16 41.33 -13.92 -38.68
N ALA A 17 40.77 -15.12 -38.50
CA ALA A 17 39.42 -15.31 -37.97
C ALA A 17 39.30 -14.82 -36.52
N SER A 18 40.29 -15.10 -35.67
CA SER A 18 40.32 -14.61 -34.28
C SER A 18 40.43 -13.08 -34.20
N ILE A 19 41.22 -12.45 -35.08
CA ILE A 19 41.31 -10.99 -35.15
C ILE A 19 39.98 -10.39 -35.60
N LEU A 20 39.32 -10.98 -36.60
CA LEU A 20 38.01 -10.52 -37.06
C LEU A 20 36.95 -10.62 -35.94
N LEU A 21 36.97 -11.71 -35.17
CA LEU A 21 36.05 -11.92 -34.05
C LEU A 21 36.29 -10.88 -32.93
N LEU A 22 37.55 -10.56 -32.64
CA LEU A 22 37.90 -9.53 -31.65
C LEU A 22 37.46 -8.13 -32.11
N ILE A 23 37.67 -7.80 -33.39
CA ILE A 23 37.20 -6.54 -33.97
C ILE A 23 35.67 -6.46 -33.93
N PHE A 24 34.97 -7.57 -34.21
CA PHE A 24 33.52 -7.63 -34.13
C PHE A 24 33.02 -7.45 -32.69
N GLN A 25 33.65 -8.11 -31.70
CA GLN A 25 33.34 -7.92 -30.29
C GLN A 25 33.57 -6.46 -29.84
N LEU A 26 34.67 -5.84 -30.26
CA LEU A 26 34.96 -4.42 -29.96
C LEU A 26 33.97 -3.47 -30.64
N ALA A 27 33.50 -3.80 -31.85
CA ALA A 27 32.48 -3.03 -32.56
C ALA A 27 31.11 -3.15 -31.87
N VAL A 28 30.74 -4.34 -31.41
CA VAL A 28 29.51 -4.57 -30.61
C VAL A 28 29.58 -3.79 -29.30
N ILE A 29 30.71 -3.83 -28.59
CA ILE A 29 30.92 -3.04 -27.36
C ILE A 29 30.82 -1.52 -27.62
N LYS A 30 31.34 -1.02 -28.76
CA LYS A 30 31.18 0.38 -29.16
C LYS A 30 29.74 0.76 -29.55
N GLN A 31 28.95 -0.17 -30.08
CA GLN A 31 27.55 0.05 -30.45
C GLN A 31 26.57 -0.13 -29.28
N MET A 32 26.98 -0.82 -28.22
CA MET A 32 26.27 -0.81 -26.96
C MET A 32 26.32 0.63 -26.40
N LYS A 33 25.22 1.38 -26.60
CA LYS A 33 24.96 2.58 -25.83
C LYS A 33 24.98 2.18 -24.35
N VAL A 34 26.06 2.54 -23.66
CA VAL A 34 26.06 2.60 -22.20
C VAL A 34 24.81 3.39 -21.83
N PRO A 35 23.86 2.81 -21.07
CA PRO A 35 22.72 3.57 -20.59
C PRO A 35 23.30 4.83 -19.96
N ARG A 36 22.87 6.02 -20.42
CA ARG A 36 23.23 7.25 -19.73
C ARG A 36 22.91 7.01 -18.27
N ALA A 37 23.94 7.03 -17.42
CA ALA A 37 23.75 7.08 -15.98
C ALA A 37 22.66 8.14 -15.76
N PRO A 38 21.59 7.83 -15.00
CA PRO A 38 20.57 8.83 -14.71
C PRO A 38 21.33 10.08 -14.28
N LYS A 39 21.03 11.22 -14.92
CA LYS A 39 21.55 12.51 -14.49
C LYS A 39 21.43 12.49 -12.97
N LEU A 40 22.56 12.64 -12.28
CA LEU A 40 22.59 12.90 -10.86
C LEU A 40 21.93 14.28 -10.73
N CYS A 41 20.59 14.32 -10.80
CA CYS A 41 19.83 15.45 -10.35
C CYS A 41 20.25 15.56 -8.91
N CYS A 42 20.95 16.65 -8.59
CA CYS A 42 21.23 17.08 -7.23
C CYS A 42 20.04 16.66 -6.37
N GLU A 43 20.20 15.64 -5.53
CA GLU A 43 19.14 15.22 -4.65
C GLU A 43 18.85 16.45 -3.80
N ASP A 44 17.73 17.12 -4.04
CA ASP A 44 17.29 18.27 -3.27
C ASP A 44 17.54 17.98 -1.79
N ALA A 45 18.34 18.79 -1.11
CA ALA A 45 18.67 18.62 0.31
C ALA A 45 17.43 18.65 1.24
N ALA A 46 16.25 19.02 0.70
CA ALA A 46 15.00 19.04 1.44
C ALA A 46 14.63 17.65 2.01
N PRO A 47 14.12 17.56 3.25
CA PRO A 47 13.72 16.30 3.85
C PRO A 47 12.56 15.62 3.08
N PRO A 48 12.33 14.30 3.29
CA PRO A 48 11.15 13.61 2.78
C PRO A 48 9.88 14.19 3.39
N ARG A 49 8.81 14.32 2.58
CA ARG A 49 7.49 14.73 3.04
C ARG A 49 6.59 13.50 3.26
N PHE A 50 5.72 13.56 4.27
CA PHE A 50 4.81 12.47 4.60
C PHE A 50 3.35 12.93 4.48
N PHE A 51 2.56 12.13 3.79
CA PHE A 51 1.15 12.37 3.51
C PHE A 51 0.33 11.14 3.89
N ILE A 52 -0.96 11.32 4.08
CA ILE A 52 -1.88 10.26 4.47
C ILE A 52 -3.24 10.40 3.79
N THR A 53 -3.85 9.26 3.47
CA THR A 53 -5.19 9.15 2.86
C THR A 53 -5.79 7.76 3.17
N GLY A 54 -7.05 7.52 2.77
CA GLY A 54 -7.72 6.23 2.93
C GLY A 54 -8.11 5.56 1.62
N ASP A 55 -8.55 4.31 1.72
CA ASP A 55 -9.42 3.58 0.79
C ASP A 55 -9.38 4.02 -0.67
N LYS A 56 -8.41 3.49 -1.44
CA LYS A 56 -8.33 3.83 -2.86
C LYS A 56 -9.17 2.92 -3.74
N HIS A 57 -9.41 1.67 -3.33
CA HIS A 57 -10.19 0.71 -4.10
C HIS A 57 -9.77 0.66 -5.58
N ARG A 58 -8.44 0.73 -5.81
CA ARG A 58 -7.79 0.77 -7.14
C ARG A 58 -7.93 2.07 -7.93
N ASP A 59 -8.67 3.07 -7.45
CA ASP A 59 -8.74 4.40 -8.04
C ASP A 59 -7.66 5.32 -7.46
N PHE A 60 -6.68 5.65 -8.29
CA PHE A 60 -5.57 6.53 -7.94
C PHE A 60 -5.61 7.85 -8.70
N SER A 61 -6.75 8.22 -9.30
CA SER A 61 -6.90 9.49 -10.04
C SER A 61 -6.50 10.70 -9.20
N GLU A 62 -6.96 10.78 -7.96
CA GLU A 62 -6.61 11.83 -6.99
C GLU A 62 -5.14 11.79 -6.60
N VAL A 63 -4.55 10.61 -6.40
CA VAL A 63 -3.12 10.46 -6.09
C VAL A 63 -2.26 10.93 -7.27
N ARG A 64 -2.68 10.66 -8.51
CA ARG A 64 -2.00 11.16 -9.71
C ARG A 64 -2.03 12.68 -9.76
N GLN A 65 -3.19 13.27 -9.50
CA GLN A 65 -3.38 14.72 -9.48
C GLN A 65 -2.51 15.34 -8.38
N PHE A 66 -2.59 14.81 -7.16
CA PHE A 66 -1.78 15.22 -6.03
C PHE A 66 -0.27 15.18 -6.30
N CYS A 67 0.22 14.11 -6.94
CA CYS A 67 1.64 14.00 -7.29
C CYS A 67 2.09 15.11 -8.25
N ARG A 68 1.24 15.49 -9.21
CA ARG A 68 1.52 16.60 -10.13
C ARG A 68 1.51 17.94 -9.39
N ASP A 69 0.46 18.20 -8.63
CA ASP A 69 0.24 19.50 -7.98
C ASP A 69 1.29 19.78 -6.89
N ARG A 70 1.71 18.74 -6.17
CA ARG A 70 2.70 18.85 -5.09
C ARG A 70 4.14 18.61 -5.54
N ASN A 71 4.34 18.32 -6.83
CA ASN A 71 5.62 17.91 -7.40
C ASN A 71 6.32 16.89 -6.50
N THR A 72 5.64 15.76 -6.25
CA THR A 72 6.15 14.73 -5.34
C THR A 72 7.42 14.08 -5.89
N ARG A 73 8.22 13.52 -4.99
CA ARG A 73 9.45 12.79 -5.29
C ARG A 73 9.40 11.40 -4.68
N ARG A 74 10.24 10.48 -5.17
CA ARG A 74 10.32 9.09 -4.65
C ARG A 74 10.62 8.98 -3.15
N LYS A 75 11.27 9.98 -2.56
CA LYS A 75 11.51 10.04 -1.11
C LYS A 75 10.29 10.49 -0.30
N ASP A 76 9.33 11.15 -0.93
CA ASP A 76 8.07 11.50 -0.28
C ASP A 76 7.21 10.25 -0.14
N VAL A 77 6.42 10.17 0.92
CA VAL A 77 5.64 8.98 1.28
C VAL A 77 4.17 9.34 1.38
N LEU A 78 3.30 8.57 0.72
CA LEU A 78 1.86 8.59 0.95
C LEU A 78 1.45 7.29 1.65
N ILE A 79 0.90 7.44 2.85
CA ILE A 79 0.34 6.37 3.65
C ILE A 79 -1.12 6.17 3.22
N ILE A 80 -1.51 4.94 2.92
CA ILE A 80 -2.87 4.56 2.55
C ILE A 80 -3.42 3.65 3.65
N LEU A 81 -4.50 4.06 4.31
CA LEU A 81 -5.09 3.39 5.47
C LEU A 81 -5.92 2.15 5.11
N GLY A 82 -5.36 1.28 4.28
CA GLY A 82 -5.99 0.04 3.81
C GLY A 82 -6.81 0.21 2.53
N ASP A 83 -7.28 -0.93 2.02
CA ASP A 83 -8.05 -1.05 0.79
C ASP A 83 -7.42 -0.30 -0.38
N SER A 84 -6.10 -0.50 -0.53
CA SER A 84 -5.35 0.05 -1.68
C SER A 84 -5.85 -0.58 -3.00
N GLY A 85 -6.23 -1.85 -2.91
CA GLY A 85 -6.67 -2.68 -4.02
C GLY A 85 -5.52 -3.24 -4.86
N PHE A 86 -4.26 -3.12 -4.42
CA PHE A 86 -3.12 -3.68 -5.17
C PHE A 86 -3.13 -5.20 -5.23
N ASN A 87 -3.69 -5.89 -4.23
CA ASN A 87 -3.79 -7.34 -4.16
C ASN A 87 -5.25 -7.82 -4.14
N TYR A 88 -6.13 -7.19 -4.93
CA TYR A 88 -7.57 -7.49 -4.86
C TYR A 88 -7.98 -8.69 -5.72
N TYR A 89 -7.43 -8.85 -6.91
CA TYR A 89 -7.83 -9.89 -7.87
C TYR A 89 -6.89 -11.09 -7.92
N GLU A 90 -5.65 -10.94 -7.43
CA GLU A 90 -4.58 -11.95 -7.51
C GLU A 90 -4.30 -12.44 -8.95
N ASP A 91 -4.47 -11.55 -9.93
CA ASP A 91 -4.19 -11.84 -11.33
C ASP A 91 -3.51 -10.66 -12.06
N ALA A 92 -3.37 -10.76 -13.39
CA ALA A 92 -2.71 -9.74 -14.21
C ALA A 92 -3.29 -8.32 -14.09
N ARG A 93 -4.53 -8.16 -13.59
CA ARG A 93 -5.12 -6.84 -13.31
C ARG A 93 -4.40 -6.13 -12.19
N ASP A 94 -3.94 -6.86 -11.17
CA ASP A 94 -3.20 -6.33 -10.04
C ASP A 94 -1.79 -5.91 -10.46
N ASP A 95 -1.12 -6.76 -11.25
CA ASP A 95 0.16 -6.44 -11.86
C ASP A 95 0.12 -5.18 -12.73
N LYS A 96 -0.94 -5.05 -13.55
CA LYS A 96 -1.13 -3.86 -14.39
C LYS A 96 -1.24 -2.60 -13.54
N LEU A 97 -2.06 -2.65 -12.47
CA LEU A 97 -2.24 -1.53 -11.55
C LEU A 97 -0.92 -1.18 -10.85
N LYS A 98 -0.24 -2.16 -10.25
CA LYS A 98 1.06 -1.96 -9.58
C LYS A 98 2.09 -1.35 -10.54
N ALA A 99 2.19 -1.84 -11.77
CA ALA A 99 3.08 -1.29 -12.79
C ALA A 99 2.74 0.15 -13.20
N GLU A 100 1.45 0.51 -13.21
CA GLU A 100 0.98 1.85 -13.55
C GLU A 100 1.24 2.85 -12.43
N ILE A 101 1.02 2.44 -11.19
CA ILE A 101 1.16 3.29 -10.00
C ILE A 101 2.60 3.38 -9.52
N SER A 102 3.41 2.33 -9.70
CA SER A 102 4.83 2.36 -9.40
C SER A 102 5.62 3.37 -10.23
N ARG A 103 5.04 3.95 -11.29
CA ARG A 103 5.65 5.04 -12.09
C ARG A 103 5.53 6.42 -11.44
N LEU A 104 4.60 6.61 -10.49
CA LEU A 104 4.40 7.90 -9.82
C LEU A 104 5.61 8.28 -8.97
N GLN A 105 5.91 9.58 -8.90
CA GLN A 105 7.03 10.11 -8.13
C GLN A 105 6.69 10.18 -6.64
N ILE A 106 6.33 9.07 -6.03
CA ILE A 106 6.02 8.96 -4.60
C ILE A 106 6.24 7.51 -4.14
N THR A 107 6.57 7.32 -2.87
CA THR A 107 6.53 6.00 -2.23
C THR A 107 5.18 5.80 -1.58
N LEU A 108 4.54 4.64 -1.80
CA LEU A 108 3.28 4.28 -1.16
C LEU A 108 3.54 3.29 -0.02
N LEU A 109 3.00 3.61 1.16
CA LEU A 109 2.95 2.69 2.30
C LEU A 109 1.49 2.34 2.58
N CYS A 110 1.07 1.15 2.19
CA CYS A 110 -0.31 0.69 2.32
C CYS A 110 -0.45 -0.15 3.59
N LEU A 111 -1.42 0.17 4.44
CA LEU A 111 -1.91 -0.79 5.42
C LEU A 111 -2.70 -1.88 4.69
N HIS A 112 -2.90 -3.01 5.34
CA HIS A 112 -3.82 -4.04 4.86
C HIS A 112 -5.26 -3.62 5.16
N GLY A 113 -6.15 -3.66 4.18
CA GLY A 113 -7.60 -3.54 4.38
C GLY A 113 -8.36 -4.84 4.15
N ASN A 114 -9.69 -4.82 4.29
CA ASN A 114 -10.51 -6.02 4.14
C ASN A 114 -10.80 -6.40 2.67
N LYS A 115 -10.50 -5.51 1.71
CA LYS A 115 -10.66 -5.72 0.27
C LYS A 115 -9.33 -6.00 -0.43
N GLU A 116 -8.41 -6.70 0.20
CA GLU A 116 -7.18 -7.14 -0.44
C GLU A 116 -6.54 -8.36 0.23
N CYS A 117 -5.84 -9.17 -0.55
CA CYS A 117 -5.06 -10.29 -0.05
C CYS A 117 -3.85 -9.78 0.74
N ARG A 118 -3.54 -10.44 1.85
CA ARG A 118 -2.36 -10.12 2.64
C ARG A 118 -1.09 -10.37 1.82
N PRO A 119 -0.12 -9.43 1.79
CA PRO A 119 1.11 -9.57 1.00
C PRO A 119 1.90 -10.85 1.30
N GLU A 120 1.89 -11.31 2.55
CA GLU A 120 2.57 -12.53 3.00
C GLU A 120 2.07 -13.83 2.33
N ARG A 121 0.86 -13.84 1.76
CA ARG A 121 0.31 -14.98 1.02
C ARG A 121 0.78 -15.03 -0.43
N ILE A 122 1.37 -13.93 -0.92
CA ILE A 122 1.82 -13.79 -2.30
C ILE A 122 3.33 -13.99 -2.33
N GLY A 123 3.77 -15.11 -2.91
CA GLY A 123 5.18 -15.53 -2.90
C GLY A 123 6.19 -14.60 -3.59
N THR A 124 5.73 -13.57 -4.30
CA THR A 124 6.59 -12.55 -4.91
C THR A 124 7.00 -11.43 -3.95
N TYR A 125 6.33 -11.29 -2.80
CA TYR A 125 6.68 -10.30 -1.79
C TYR A 125 7.89 -10.75 -0.96
N GLY A 126 8.88 -9.88 -0.87
CA GLY A 126 9.96 -9.96 0.12
C GLY A 126 9.73 -8.99 1.27
N VAL A 127 10.65 -9.00 2.24
CA VAL A 127 10.65 -8.06 3.37
C VAL A 127 11.86 -7.13 3.28
N ARG A 128 11.70 -5.86 3.64
CA ARG A 128 12.81 -4.90 3.78
C ARG A 128 12.58 -3.91 4.92
N ASN A 129 13.63 -3.26 5.37
CA ASN A 129 13.54 -2.14 6.30
C ASN A 129 13.03 -0.87 5.58
N PHE A 130 12.16 -0.12 6.24
CA PHE A 130 11.63 1.15 5.79
C PHE A 130 11.17 2.00 6.97
N CYS A 131 11.63 3.26 7.05
CA CYS A 131 11.24 4.21 8.11
C CYS A 131 11.29 3.64 9.54
N GLY A 132 12.34 2.88 9.89
CA GLY A 132 12.50 2.30 11.23
C GLY A 132 11.72 1.00 11.51
N GLY A 133 10.81 0.61 10.61
CA GLY A 133 10.09 -0.67 10.66
C GLY A 133 10.43 -1.57 9.48
N ARG A 134 9.65 -2.64 9.32
CA ARG A 134 9.74 -3.57 8.18
C ARG A 134 8.49 -3.51 7.32
N VAL A 135 8.66 -3.67 6.01
CA VAL A 135 7.56 -3.67 5.03
C VAL A 135 7.65 -4.88 4.10
N TYR A 136 6.50 -5.34 3.62
CA TYR A 136 6.43 -6.21 2.46
C TYR A 136 6.58 -5.39 1.18
N TYR A 137 7.35 -5.89 0.21
CA TYR A 137 7.50 -5.25 -1.10
C TYR A 137 7.79 -6.28 -2.19
N GLU A 138 7.44 -5.95 -3.43
CA GLU A 138 7.88 -6.70 -4.60
C GLU A 138 9.02 -5.95 -5.29
N PRO A 139 10.15 -6.59 -5.63
CA PRO A 139 11.26 -5.92 -6.32
C PRO A 139 10.85 -5.26 -7.66
N LYS A 140 9.83 -5.81 -8.32
CA LYS A 140 9.25 -5.26 -9.57
C LYS A 140 8.58 -3.89 -9.37
N TYR A 141 8.16 -3.57 -8.15
CA TYR A 141 7.44 -2.35 -7.79
C TYR A 141 8.11 -1.66 -6.58
N PRO A 142 9.33 -1.12 -6.74
CA PRO A 142 10.22 -0.81 -5.62
C PRO A 142 9.78 0.35 -4.71
N ASN A 143 8.72 1.07 -5.06
CA ASN A 143 8.13 2.17 -4.28
C ASN A 143 6.73 1.83 -3.74
N LEU A 144 6.29 0.58 -3.86
CA LEU A 144 5.01 0.11 -3.34
C LEU A 144 5.29 -0.82 -2.17
N TYR A 145 4.90 -0.36 -0.98
CA TYR A 145 5.12 -1.07 0.27
C TYR A 145 3.80 -1.38 0.95
N PHE A 146 3.78 -2.52 1.62
CA PHE A 146 2.75 -2.86 2.59
C PHE A 146 3.33 -2.87 3.99
N ALA A 147 2.66 -2.17 4.90
CA ALA A 147 3.00 -2.18 6.31
C ALA A 147 2.72 -3.56 6.91
N ILE A 148 3.59 -4.01 7.81
CA ILE A 148 3.39 -5.21 8.60
C ILE A 148 2.61 -4.85 9.88
N ASP A 149 1.56 -5.60 10.19
CA ASP A 149 0.77 -5.39 11.41
C ASP A 149 1.63 -5.52 12.68
N GLY A 150 1.54 -4.53 13.56
CA GLY A 150 2.34 -4.42 14.78
C GLY A 150 3.73 -3.83 14.60
N GLU A 151 4.15 -3.46 13.39
CA GLU A 151 5.40 -2.70 13.20
C GLU A 151 5.25 -1.22 13.58
N ILE A 152 6.36 -0.63 14.04
CA ILE A 152 6.45 0.81 14.32
C ILE A 152 7.30 1.48 13.26
N TYR A 153 6.75 2.53 12.66
CA TYR A 153 7.43 3.40 11.72
C TYR A 153 7.71 4.76 12.35
N THR A 154 8.83 5.36 11.96
CA THR A 154 9.24 6.70 12.40
C THR A 154 9.16 7.66 11.23
N PHE A 155 8.24 8.62 11.33
CA PHE A 155 8.04 9.69 10.35
C PHE A 155 8.32 11.02 11.03
N GLU A 156 9.27 11.80 10.51
CA GLU A 156 9.67 13.09 11.10
C GLU A 156 9.95 13.01 12.62
N GLY A 157 10.64 11.95 13.04
CA GLY A 157 10.99 11.69 14.44
C GLY A 157 9.85 11.18 15.33
N LYS A 158 8.64 11.02 14.79
CA LYS A 158 7.45 10.54 15.52
C LYS A 158 7.15 9.09 15.20
N LYS A 159 6.87 8.29 16.22
CA LYS A 159 6.58 6.85 16.11
C LYS A 159 5.10 6.60 15.84
N TYR A 160 4.81 5.73 14.88
CA TYR A 160 3.48 5.29 14.48
C TYR A 160 3.41 3.77 14.44
N ILE A 161 2.39 3.17 15.08
CA ILE A 161 2.13 1.74 14.96
C ILE A 161 1.01 1.48 13.96
N THR A 162 1.08 0.37 13.22
CA THR A 162 0.08 0.00 12.21
C THR A 162 -0.68 -1.27 12.55
N ALA A 163 -1.99 -1.30 12.33
CA ALA A 163 -2.79 -2.53 12.29
C ALA A 163 -3.86 -2.48 11.19
N GLY A 164 -3.75 -3.38 10.22
CA GLY A 164 -4.72 -3.53 9.15
C GLY A 164 -5.92 -4.41 9.49
N GLY A 165 -6.80 -4.54 8.50
CA GLY A 165 -7.93 -5.44 8.51
C GLY A 165 -9.22 -4.88 9.10
N ALA A 166 -10.33 -5.43 8.62
CA ALA A 166 -11.69 -5.13 9.05
C ALA A 166 -12.65 -6.23 8.55
N HIS A 167 -13.90 -6.20 8.99
CA HIS A 167 -14.92 -7.14 8.51
C HIS A 167 -15.60 -6.63 7.22
N SER A 168 -15.69 -7.48 6.19
CA SER A 168 -16.45 -7.20 4.98
C SER A 168 -17.96 -7.35 5.19
N VAL A 169 -18.65 -6.22 5.41
CA VAL A 169 -20.11 -6.16 5.55
C VAL A 169 -20.90 -6.62 4.32
N ASP A 170 -20.24 -6.72 3.16
CA ASP A 170 -20.81 -7.17 1.88
C ASP A 170 -20.32 -8.58 1.47
N LYS A 171 -19.77 -9.37 2.40
CA LYS A 171 -19.32 -10.76 2.17
C LYS A 171 -20.32 -11.60 1.38
N LEU A 172 -21.59 -11.61 1.78
CA LEU A 172 -22.65 -12.36 1.09
C LEU A 172 -22.79 -11.94 -0.38
N ARG A 173 -22.76 -10.63 -0.64
CA ARG A 173 -22.81 -10.07 -2.00
C ARG A 173 -21.58 -10.45 -2.81
N CYS A 174 -20.40 -10.48 -2.20
CA CYS A 174 -19.18 -10.92 -2.86
C CYS A 174 -19.28 -12.39 -3.29
N LEU A 175 -19.74 -13.27 -2.41
CA LEU A 175 -19.94 -14.69 -2.70
C LEU A 175 -20.97 -14.90 -3.83
N GLU A 176 -22.13 -14.25 -3.76
CA GLU A 176 -23.18 -14.33 -4.79
C GLU A 176 -22.67 -13.89 -6.17
N LYS A 177 -21.84 -12.84 -6.21
CA LYS A 177 -21.32 -12.25 -7.45
C LYS A 177 -19.98 -12.84 -7.88
N LYS A 178 -19.45 -13.84 -7.17
CA LYS A 178 -18.11 -14.41 -7.39
C LYS A 178 -17.01 -13.32 -7.42
N LEU A 179 -17.14 -12.33 -6.54
CA LEU A 179 -16.12 -11.30 -6.34
C LEU A 179 -15.13 -11.76 -5.26
N PRO A 180 -13.86 -11.30 -5.30
CA PRO A 180 -12.87 -11.61 -4.28
C PRO A 180 -13.33 -11.28 -2.86
N PHE A 181 -13.02 -12.17 -1.94
CA PHE A 181 -13.26 -12.08 -0.49
C PHE A 181 -12.14 -12.87 0.22
N TRP A 182 -11.68 -12.38 1.38
CA TRP A 182 -10.55 -12.94 2.11
C TRP A 182 -11.00 -13.41 3.50
N GLU A 183 -10.69 -14.64 3.85
CA GLU A 183 -11.02 -15.18 5.18
C GLU A 183 -10.14 -14.56 6.28
N ASP A 184 -8.92 -14.15 5.91
CA ASP A 184 -7.93 -13.50 6.76
C ASP A 184 -8.01 -11.95 6.73
N GLU A 185 -9.17 -11.39 6.35
CA GLU A 185 -9.39 -9.94 6.26
C GLU A 185 -9.28 -9.20 7.60
N MET A 186 -9.54 -9.91 8.71
CA MET A 186 -9.43 -9.37 10.07
C MET A 186 -8.08 -9.78 10.70
N PRO A 187 -7.53 -8.99 11.64
CA PRO A 187 -6.37 -9.42 12.41
C PRO A 187 -6.72 -10.63 13.29
N ASP A 188 -5.90 -11.67 13.22
CA ASP A 188 -5.96 -12.83 14.11
C ASP A 188 -5.36 -12.53 15.50
N GLU A 189 -5.49 -13.49 16.42
CA GLU A 189 -5.00 -13.35 17.79
C GLU A 189 -3.48 -13.18 17.88
N GLU A 190 -2.71 -13.77 16.96
CA GLU A 190 -1.24 -13.59 16.94
C GLU A 190 -0.86 -12.14 16.57
N ARG A 191 -1.53 -11.56 15.57
CA ARG A 191 -1.38 -10.16 15.17
C ARG A 191 -1.77 -9.21 16.29
N LYS A 192 -2.92 -9.45 16.93
CA LYS A 192 -3.39 -8.65 18.07
C LYS A 192 -2.39 -8.70 19.21
N LYS A 193 -1.91 -9.89 19.57
CA LYS A 193 -0.91 -10.09 20.62
C LYS A 193 0.39 -9.37 20.31
N ARG A 194 0.94 -9.51 19.09
CA ARG A 194 2.18 -8.82 18.69
C ARG A 194 2.02 -7.30 18.74
N PHE A 195 0.87 -6.78 18.33
CA PHE A 195 0.58 -5.35 18.40
C PHE A 195 0.55 -4.86 19.86
N GLU A 196 -0.11 -5.60 20.76
CA GLU A 196 -0.14 -5.30 22.20
C GLU A 196 1.24 -5.37 22.86
N GLU A 197 2.03 -6.41 22.56
CA GLU A 197 3.40 -6.55 23.06
C GLU A 197 4.28 -5.39 22.60
N ARG A 198 4.11 -4.94 21.36
CA ARG A 198 4.86 -3.81 20.82
C ARG A 198 4.49 -2.50 21.51
N LEU A 199 3.21 -2.28 21.78
CA LEU A 199 2.74 -1.12 22.54
C LEU A 199 3.24 -1.13 23.99
N ALA A 200 3.19 -2.30 24.65
CA ALA A 200 3.70 -2.46 26.00
C ALA A 200 5.21 -2.18 26.08
N ALA A 201 5.98 -2.58 25.07
CA ALA A 201 7.41 -2.26 24.97
C ALA A 201 7.69 -0.75 24.78
N GLU A 202 6.73 0.01 24.25
CA GLU A 202 6.76 1.48 24.20
C GLU A 202 6.06 2.12 25.41
N HIS A 203 5.88 1.36 26.50
CA HIS A 203 5.22 1.81 27.73
C HIS A 203 3.81 2.38 27.49
N ASN A 204 3.08 1.81 26.52
CA ASN A 204 1.76 2.26 26.08
C ASN A 204 1.72 3.76 25.70
N LYS A 205 2.84 4.29 25.22
CA LYS A 205 2.96 5.67 24.75
C LYS A 205 3.48 5.70 23.33
N ILE A 206 2.71 6.29 22.43
CA ILE A 206 3.10 6.41 21.02
C ILE A 206 2.57 7.71 20.44
N PHE A 207 3.20 8.25 19.39
CA PHE A 207 2.71 9.48 18.80
C PHE A 207 1.39 9.24 18.08
N GLY A 208 1.35 8.25 17.18
CA GLY A 208 0.13 7.96 16.44
C GLY A 208 -0.13 6.48 16.20
N ILE A 209 -1.40 6.20 15.90
CA ILE A 209 -1.90 4.86 15.60
C ILE A 209 -2.56 4.91 14.22
N LEU A 210 -2.16 3.99 13.34
CA LEU A 210 -2.67 3.91 11.98
C LEU A 210 -3.40 2.58 11.85
N THR A 211 -4.69 2.61 11.53
CA THR A 211 -5.46 1.38 11.35
C THR A 211 -6.32 1.41 10.09
N HIS A 212 -6.85 0.26 9.69
CA HIS A 212 -7.87 0.27 8.63
C HIS A 212 -9.25 0.64 9.18
N THR A 213 -9.72 -0.03 10.24
CA THR A 213 -10.98 0.31 10.94
C THR A 213 -10.75 1.17 12.19
N CYS A 214 -11.80 1.76 12.77
CA CYS A 214 -11.73 2.62 13.95
C CYS A 214 -12.06 1.86 15.26
N PRO A 215 -11.70 2.39 16.44
CA PRO A 215 -12.19 1.83 17.70
C PRO A 215 -13.73 1.92 17.81
N ILE A 216 -14.35 0.95 18.49
CA ILE A 216 -15.82 0.76 18.49
C ILE A 216 -16.63 2.01 18.88
N ARG A 217 -16.12 2.83 19.80
CA ARG A 217 -16.80 4.06 20.27
C ARG A 217 -16.96 5.11 19.17
N TYR A 218 -16.11 5.06 18.15
CA TYR A 218 -16.03 6.08 17.11
C TYR A 218 -16.72 5.64 15.80
N LEU A 219 -17.42 4.51 15.79
CA LEU A 219 -18.11 4.01 14.60
C LEU A 219 -19.00 5.11 13.94
N PRO A 220 -18.80 5.44 12.65
CA PRO A 220 -19.63 6.40 11.94
C PRO A 220 -20.93 5.72 11.48
N THR A 221 -21.89 5.59 12.40
CA THR A 221 -23.15 4.87 12.16
C THR A 221 -23.95 5.39 10.96
N GLU A 222 -23.80 6.66 10.60
CA GLU A 222 -24.40 7.30 9.43
C GLU A 222 -23.92 6.69 8.09
N MET A 223 -22.74 6.06 8.09
CA MET A 223 -22.16 5.44 6.89
C MET A 223 -22.62 4.00 6.67
N PHE A 224 -23.32 3.40 7.64
CA PHE A 224 -23.70 1.99 7.56
C PHE A 224 -24.66 1.72 6.39
N LEU A 225 -24.45 0.59 5.71
CA LEU A 225 -25.27 0.18 4.56
C LEU A 225 -26.77 0.18 4.87
N SER A 226 -27.16 -0.26 6.07
CA SER A 226 -28.55 -0.27 6.51
C SER A 226 -29.13 1.15 6.57
N VAL A 227 -28.39 2.12 7.09
CA VAL A 227 -28.81 3.53 7.18
C VAL A 227 -28.91 4.14 5.77
N ARG A 228 -27.90 3.92 4.91
CA ARG A 228 -27.89 4.42 3.53
C ARG A 228 -29.01 3.82 2.67
N GLN A 229 -29.26 2.51 2.79
CA GLN A 229 -30.36 1.84 2.08
C GLN A 229 -31.72 2.35 2.55
N ASN A 230 -31.92 2.52 3.86
CA ASN A 230 -33.16 3.08 4.40
C ASN A 230 -33.41 4.52 3.94
N ALA A 231 -32.36 5.36 3.86
CA ALA A 231 -32.45 6.70 3.29
C ALA A 231 -32.83 6.68 1.80
N ALA A 232 -32.23 5.78 1.01
CA ALA A 232 -32.54 5.63 -0.41
C ALA A 232 -33.98 5.14 -0.66
N ILE A 233 -34.48 4.21 0.16
CA ILE A 233 -35.88 3.73 0.11
C ILE A 233 -36.86 4.88 0.40
N LYS A 234 -36.59 5.70 1.43
CA LYS A 234 -37.41 6.87 1.74
C LYS A 234 -37.49 7.88 0.58
N GLN A 235 -36.41 8.04 -0.18
CA GLN A 235 -36.36 8.98 -1.31
C GLN A 235 -37.02 8.45 -2.60
N LYS A 236 -37.13 7.12 -2.81
CA LYS A 236 -37.72 6.53 -4.03
C LYS A 236 -38.70 5.40 -3.71
N PRO A 237 -39.91 5.71 -3.18
CA PRO A 237 -40.87 4.71 -2.73
C PRO A 237 -41.41 3.81 -3.84
N ARG A 238 -41.40 4.25 -5.11
CA ARG A 238 -42.04 3.56 -6.25
C ARG A 238 -41.35 2.28 -6.75
N ARG A 239 -40.20 1.86 -6.20
CA ARG A 239 -39.46 0.66 -6.64
C ARG A 239 -39.11 -0.34 -5.53
N ALA A 240 -39.48 -0.09 -4.28
CA ALA A 240 -39.13 -0.99 -3.19
C ALA A 240 -40.15 -2.15 -3.12
N LYS A 241 -39.84 -3.29 -3.74
CA LYS A 241 -40.38 -4.57 -3.26
C LYS A 241 -40.01 -4.68 -1.77
N ALA A 242 -40.93 -5.12 -0.93
CA ALA A 242 -40.69 -5.37 0.49
C ALA A 242 -39.60 -6.44 0.64
N GLN A 243 -38.34 -6.04 0.60
CA GLN A 243 -37.21 -6.88 0.94
C GLN A 243 -37.14 -6.90 2.46
N LYS A 244 -37.01 -8.11 3.03
CA LYS A 244 -36.76 -8.29 4.47
C LYS A 244 -35.63 -7.35 4.89
N PRO A 245 -35.70 -6.72 6.08
CA PRO A 245 -34.61 -5.90 6.58
C PRO A 245 -33.33 -6.74 6.56
N PHE A 246 -32.36 -6.32 5.75
CA PHE A 246 -31.04 -6.94 5.70
C PHE A 246 -30.37 -6.69 7.06
N LYS A 247 -30.24 -7.76 7.86
CA LYS A 247 -29.43 -7.74 9.08
C LYS A 247 -28.07 -8.34 8.70
N PRO A 248 -27.06 -7.52 8.36
CA PRO A 248 -25.73 -8.04 8.14
C PRO A 248 -25.24 -8.70 9.43
N ASP A 249 -24.70 -9.90 9.32
CA ASP A 249 -23.92 -10.53 10.38
C ASP A 249 -22.55 -9.85 10.36
N ILE A 250 -22.40 -8.80 11.18
CA ILE A 250 -21.17 -8.00 11.23
C ILE A 250 -20.37 -8.43 12.45
N ASP A 251 -19.22 -9.05 12.22
CA ASP A 251 -18.22 -9.24 13.26
C ASP A 251 -17.58 -7.88 13.59
N ARG A 252 -17.60 -7.52 14.88
CA ARG A 252 -17.06 -6.26 15.42
C ARG A 252 -15.87 -6.48 16.36
N SER A 253 -15.30 -7.69 16.38
CA SER A 253 -14.23 -8.05 17.31
C SER A 253 -12.97 -7.21 17.08
N THR A 254 -12.67 -6.77 15.85
CA THR A 254 -11.56 -5.86 15.57
C THR A 254 -11.80 -4.48 16.17
N GLU A 255 -12.98 -3.87 15.95
CA GLU A 255 -13.28 -2.55 16.52
C GLU A 255 -13.37 -2.58 18.05
N GLN A 256 -13.89 -3.67 18.62
CA GLN A 256 -13.92 -3.90 20.07
C GLN A 256 -12.51 -3.99 20.64
N TRP A 257 -11.64 -4.78 20.02
CA TRP A 257 -10.23 -4.90 20.40
C TRP A 257 -9.52 -3.54 20.34
N LEU A 258 -9.65 -2.80 19.25
CA LEU A 258 -9.09 -1.44 19.13
C LEU A 258 -9.66 -0.49 20.20
N GLY A 259 -10.92 -0.68 20.63
CA GLY A 259 -11.52 0.04 21.74
C GLY A 259 -10.85 -0.24 23.09
N GLU A 260 -10.43 -1.47 23.35
CA GLU A 260 -9.67 -1.82 24.56
C GLU A 260 -8.23 -1.28 24.53
N ILE A 261 -7.63 -1.19 23.35
CA ILE A 261 -6.33 -0.53 23.15
C ILE A 261 -6.46 0.97 23.44
N GLU A 262 -7.47 1.63 22.88
CA GLU A 262 -7.65 3.08 23.00
C GLU A 262 -7.74 3.55 24.45
N LYS A 263 -8.38 2.76 25.33
CA LYS A 263 -8.49 3.05 26.78
C LYS A 263 -7.15 3.01 27.53
N LYS A 264 -6.16 2.28 27.00
CA LYS A 264 -4.87 2.01 27.69
C LYS A 264 -3.72 2.87 27.17
N MET A 265 -3.93 3.60 26.08
CA MET A 265 -2.86 4.25 25.32
C MET A 265 -2.78 5.76 25.56
N ASP A 266 -1.57 6.26 25.73
CA ASP A 266 -1.25 7.69 25.58
C ASP A 266 -0.82 7.96 24.13
N TYR A 267 -1.73 8.52 23.33
CA TYR A 267 -1.51 8.82 21.91
C TYR A 267 -1.99 10.23 21.51
N HIS A 268 -1.35 10.81 20.50
CA HIS A 268 -1.69 12.16 20.01
C HIS A 268 -2.73 12.12 18.90
N VAL A 269 -2.62 11.17 17.96
CA VAL A 269 -3.51 11.07 16.80
C VAL A 269 -3.76 9.61 16.41
N TRP A 270 -4.96 9.33 15.93
CA TRP A 270 -5.31 8.04 15.35
C TRP A 270 -5.89 8.27 13.96
N TYR A 271 -5.36 7.58 12.95
CA TYR A 271 -5.90 7.62 11.60
C TYR A 271 -6.51 6.28 11.20
N CYS A 272 -7.69 6.31 10.56
CA CYS A 272 -8.32 5.11 10.03
C CYS A 272 -9.01 5.35 8.68
N GLY A 273 -9.25 4.28 7.92
CA GLY A 273 -9.99 4.29 6.66
C GLY A 273 -11.37 3.62 6.81
N HIS A 274 -11.65 2.65 5.94
CA HIS A 274 -12.75 1.69 5.91
C HIS A 274 -14.16 2.28 5.69
N TYR A 275 -14.49 3.42 6.29
CA TYR A 275 -15.85 3.96 6.35
C TYR A 275 -16.22 4.90 5.20
N HIS A 276 -15.29 5.14 4.28
CA HIS A 276 -15.47 5.98 3.08
C HIS A 276 -15.93 7.40 3.39
N ILE A 277 -15.42 7.96 4.48
CA ILE A 277 -15.72 9.32 4.95
C ILE A 277 -14.44 10.01 5.42
N ASP A 278 -14.32 11.30 5.10
CA ASP A 278 -13.33 12.20 5.69
C ASP A 278 -13.99 12.87 6.91
N LYS A 279 -13.60 12.46 8.12
CA LYS A 279 -14.24 12.93 9.37
C LYS A 279 -13.29 12.85 10.55
N GLN A 280 -13.28 13.89 11.38
CA GLN A 280 -12.56 13.89 12.65
C GLN A 280 -13.53 13.83 13.83
N ILE A 281 -13.27 12.95 14.79
CA ILE A 281 -13.97 12.83 16.08
C ILE A 281 -12.92 12.68 17.17
N ASP A 282 -12.87 13.60 18.13
CA ASP A 282 -11.83 13.66 19.16
C ASP A 282 -10.42 13.60 18.52
N ARG A 283 -9.64 12.56 18.84
CA ARG A 283 -8.29 12.29 18.30
C ARG A 283 -8.30 11.33 17.10
N ILE A 284 -9.45 10.83 16.68
CA ILE A 284 -9.60 9.89 15.57
C ILE A 284 -9.94 10.66 14.30
N THR A 285 -9.14 10.46 13.25
CA THR A 285 -9.37 11.03 11.92
C THR A 285 -9.58 9.91 10.92
N MET A 286 -10.81 9.82 10.41
CA MET A 286 -11.19 8.95 9.30
C MET A 286 -10.83 9.65 7.99
N LEU A 287 -10.20 8.93 7.07
CA LEU A 287 -9.84 9.44 5.75
C LEU A 287 -10.36 8.52 4.66
N HIS A 288 -10.76 9.12 3.54
CA HIS A 288 -11.16 8.44 2.32
C HIS A 288 -10.56 9.15 1.11
N ARG A 289 -11.08 10.32 0.74
CA ARG A 289 -10.62 11.03 -0.48
C ARG A 289 -9.55 12.06 -0.17
N GLU A 290 -9.60 12.66 1.02
CA GLU A 290 -8.64 13.67 1.43
C GLU A 290 -7.20 13.11 1.41
N ILE A 291 -6.28 13.86 0.82
CA ILE A 291 -4.84 13.64 0.93
C ILE A 291 -4.25 14.83 1.68
N ARG A 292 -3.75 14.59 2.88
CA ARG A 292 -3.23 15.65 3.77
C ARG A 292 -1.82 15.33 4.27
N PRO A 293 -1.06 16.33 4.72
CA PRO A 293 0.17 16.09 5.48
C PRO A 293 -0.08 15.17 6.67
N LEU A 294 0.87 14.29 6.95
CA LEU A 294 0.84 13.46 8.16
C LEU A 294 1.00 14.32 9.43
N HIS A 295 1.77 15.41 9.34
CA HIS A 295 1.96 16.39 10.40
C HIS A 295 1.79 17.81 9.86
N GLY A 296 1.24 18.71 10.69
CA GLY A 296 1.05 20.14 10.35
C GLY A 296 -0.39 20.50 9.99
N GLU A 297 -0.62 21.78 9.67
CA GLU A 297 -1.94 22.30 9.31
C GLU A 297 -2.41 21.77 7.94
N LEU A 298 -3.74 21.73 7.76
CA LEU A 298 -4.39 21.45 6.48
C LEU A 298 -3.79 22.41 5.43
N ILE A 299 -3.27 21.85 4.35
CA ILE A 299 -2.73 22.70 3.30
C ILE A 299 -3.94 23.36 2.61
N PRO A 300 -3.98 24.70 2.46
CA PRO A 300 -5.07 25.37 1.75
C PRO A 300 -5.28 24.74 0.36
N GLU A 301 -6.57 24.60 0.02
CA GLU A 301 -7.08 24.05 -1.24
C GLU A 301 -6.56 24.79 -2.48
#